data_AF-W5T3I9-F1
#
_entry.id   AF-W5T3I9-F1
#
_cell.length_a   1.000
_cell.length_b   1.000
_cell.length_c   1.000
_cell.angle_alpha   90.00
_cell.angle_beta   90.00
_cell.angle_gamma   90.00
#
_symmetry.space_group_name_H-M   'P 1'
#
loop_
_entity.id
_entity.type
_entity.pdbx_description
1 polymer ?
#
loop_
_entity_poly.entity_id
_entity_poly.type
_entity_poly.pdbx_seq_one_letter_code
_entity_poly.pdbx_strand_id
1 'polypeptide(L)'
;MIVLKFYLFIPLLQERNTFLSSLANLGNDFLSVFISFGDMMTESLGFKSGAKKADVATYFKKVQDTLENTKTALNKIVDDMKTQENPNAASVETAVKALVSEKFDKIIQGAKNCW
;
A
#
# COMPACT_ATOMS: atom_id res chain seq x y z
N MET A 1 47.51 2.34 9.27
CA MET A 1 46.45 1.34 9.02
C MET A 1 45.10 1.72 9.64
N ILE A 2 45.03 2.30 10.84
CA ILE A 2 43.76 2.67 11.53
C ILE A 2 43.00 3.81 10.82
N VAL A 3 43.69 4.87 10.41
CA VAL A 3 43.07 6.04 9.72
C VAL A 3 42.37 5.65 8.42
N LEU A 4 42.97 4.75 7.64
CA LEU A 4 42.37 4.23 6.39
C LEU A 4 41.09 3.42 6.67
N LYS A 5 41.05 2.69 7.79
CA LYS A 5 39.87 1.96 8.25
C LYS A 5 38.72 2.89 8.61
N PHE A 6 39.00 4.03 9.25
CA PHE A 6 38.00 5.08 9.52
C PHE A 6 37.47 5.72 8.24
N TYR A 7 38.34 6.03 7.27
CA TYR A 7 37.94 6.61 5.99
C TYR A 7 37.02 5.69 5.16
N LEU A 8 37.23 4.38 5.22
CA LEU A 8 36.34 3.40 4.56
C LEU A 8 35.05 3.14 5.36
N PHE A 9 35.10 3.29 6.68
CA PHE A 9 33.96 2.99 7.56
C PHE A 9 32.89 4.08 7.57
N ILE A 10 33.27 5.37 7.50
CA ILE A 10 32.31 6.48 7.54
C ILE A 10 31.32 6.46 6.36
N PRO A 11 31.76 6.34 5.08
CA PRO A 11 30.83 6.26 3.95
C PRO A 11 29.93 5.02 4.02
N LEU A 12 30.49 3.87 4.42
CA LEU A 12 29.74 2.63 4.60
C LEU A 12 28.65 2.77 5.67
N LEU A 13 28.93 3.44 6.78
CA LEU A 13 27.91 3.75 7.78
C LEU A 13 26.79 4.64 7.22
N GLN A 14 27.14 5.64 6.42
CA GLN A 14 26.15 6.54 5.81
C GLN A 14 25.23 5.78 4.84
N GLU A 15 25.78 4.92 3.99
CA GLU A 15 24.96 4.10 3.08
C GLU A 15 24.03 3.15 3.83
N ARG A 16 24.54 2.50 4.89
CA ARG A 16 23.71 1.64 5.75
C ARG A 16 22.58 2.42 6.41
N ASN A 17 22.83 3.64 6.88
CA ASN A 17 21.81 4.47 7.50
C ASN A 17 20.73 4.91 6.49
N THR A 18 21.13 5.29 5.27
CA THR A 18 20.22 5.63 4.18
C THR A 18 19.33 4.44 3.82
N PHE A 19 19.92 3.24 3.64
CA PHE A 19 19.18 2.02 3.34
C PHE A 19 18.17 1.65 4.45
N LEU A 20 18.58 1.73 5.71
CA LEU A 20 17.67 1.45 6.83
C LEU A 20 16.52 2.46 6.91
N SER A 21 16.81 3.74 6.63
CA SER A 21 15.78 4.79 6.59
C SER A 21 14.78 4.56 5.46
N SER A 22 15.26 4.14 4.29
CA SER A 22 14.42 3.84 3.13
C SER A 22 13.49 2.64 3.40
N LEU A 23 13.99 1.59 4.05
CA LEU A 23 13.19 0.46 4.51
C LEU A 23 12.16 0.84 5.58
N ALA A 24 12.51 1.70 6.54
CA ALA A 24 11.59 2.17 7.56
C ALA A 24 10.42 2.97 6.95
N ASN A 25 10.73 3.84 5.98
CA ASN A 25 9.71 4.61 5.25
C ASN A 25 8.80 3.69 4.44
N LEU A 26 9.36 2.67 3.77
CA LEU A 26 8.58 1.66 3.06
C LEU A 26 7.61 0.91 3.98
N GLY A 27 8.07 0.53 5.18
CA GLY A 27 7.22 -0.12 6.19
C GLY A 27 6.09 0.77 6.69
N ASN A 28 6.35 2.07 6.88
CA ASN A 28 5.32 3.05 7.27
C ASN A 28 4.26 3.24 6.17
N ASP A 29 4.67 3.33 4.91
CA ASP A 29 3.75 3.44 3.77
C ASP A 29 2.83 2.21 3.69
N PHE A 30 3.38 1.00 3.89
CA PHE A 30 2.58 -0.22 3.92
C PHE A 30 1.59 -0.25 5.09
N LEU A 31 2.02 0.12 6.30
CA LEU A 31 1.15 0.17 7.48
C LEU A 31 -0.02 1.15 7.28
N SER A 32 0.24 2.32 6.69
CA SER A 32 -0.78 3.32 6.37
C SER A 32 -1.87 2.75 5.46
N VAL A 33 -1.48 1.99 4.42
CA VAL A 33 -2.42 1.30 3.53
C VAL A 33 -3.27 0.28 4.30
N PHE A 34 -2.65 -0.49 5.20
CA PHE A 34 -3.36 -1.52 5.96
C PHE A 34 -4.33 -0.94 6.99
N ILE A 35 -3.96 0.16 7.67
CA ILE A 35 -4.85 0.88 8.59
C ILE A 35 -6.06 1.43 7.84
N SER A 36 -5.84 2.12 6.70
CA SER A 36 -6.93 2.65 5.87
C SER A 36 -7.91 1.55 5.41
N PHE A 37 -7.39 0.38 5.05
CA PHE A 37 -8.22 -0.78 4.72
C PHE A 37 -8.96 -1.36 5.94
N GLY A 38 -8.31 -1.40 7.11
CA GLY A 38 -8.90 -1.90 8.35
C GLY A 38 -10.04 -1.03 8.87
N ASP A 39 -9.85 0.29 8.87
CA ASP A 39 -10.87 1.26 9.29
C ASP A 39 -12.16 1.10 8.47
N MET A 40 -12.03 0.88 7.16
CA MET A 40 -13.15 0.60 6.25
C MET A 40 -13.98 -0.64 6.66
N MET A 41 -13.34 -1.71 7.11
CA MET A 41 -14.03 -2.93 7.54
C MET A 41 -14.78 -2.73 8.86
N THR A 42 -14.29 -1.86 9.75
CA THR A 42 -14.94 -1.58 11.03
C THR A 42 -16.13 -0.63 10.92
N GLU A 43 -16.11 0.28 9.94
CA GLU A 43 -17.26 1.14 9.63
C GLU A 43 -18.36 0.42 8.84
N SER A 44 -18.07 -0.79 8.35
CA SER A 44 -18.92 -1.58 7.46
C SER A 44 -19.54 -2.80 8.15
N LEU A 45 -20.68 -2.59 8.80
CA LEU A 45 -21.85 -3.48 8.79
C LEU A 45 -22.91 -2.92 9.74
N GLY A 46 -23.51 -1.80 9.31
CA GLY A 46 -24.61 -1.11 9.98
C GLY A 46 -25.97 -1.35 9.31
N PHE A 47 -26.15 -2.43 8.52
CA PHE A 47 -27.42 -2.72 7.86
C PHE A 47 -28.48 -3.15 8.88
N LYS A 48 -29.08 -2.16 9.53
CA LYS A 48 -30.33 -2.35 10.27
C LYS A 48 -31.45 -2.66 9.29
N SER A 49 -32.48 -3.37 9.76
CA SER A 49 -33.78 -3.42 9.09
C SER A 49 -34.23 -1.98 8.76
N GLY A 50 -34.43 -1.66 7.47
CA GLY A 50 -34.83 -0.33 7.00
C GLY A 50 -33.73 0.56 6.39
N ALA A 51 -32.52 0.04 6.12
CA ALA A 51 -31.47 0.80 5.41
C ALA A 51 -31.97 1.31 4.05
N LYS A 52 -31.73 2.59 3.74
CA LYS A 52 -32.15 3.19 2.47
C LYS A 52 -31.23 2.71 1.35
N LYS A 53 -31.74 2.62 0.12
CA LYS A 53 -30.92 2.34 -1.09
C LYS A 53 -29.72 3.29 -1.20
N ALA A 54 -29.88 4.55 -0.79
CA ALA A 54 -28.81 5.53 -0.75
C ALA A 54 -27.67 5.15 0.20
N ASP A 55 -27.97 4.59 1.38
CA ASP A 55 -26.96 4.17 2.36
C ASP A 55 -26.10 3.02 1.81
N VAL A 56 -26.73 2.10 1.08
CA VAL A 56 -26.07 1.00 0.38
C VAL A 56 -25.16 1.53 -0.74
N ALA A 57 -25.63 2.50 -1.53
CA ALA A 57 -24.84 3.12 -2.58
C ALA A 57 -23.64 3.89 -2.03
N THR A 58 -23.82 4.65 -0.93
CA THR A 58 -22.73 5.34 -0.23
C THR A 58 -21.68 4.38 0.28
N TYR A 59 -22.10 3.22 0.83
CA TYR A 59 -21.18 2.19 1.27
C TYR A 59 -20.31 1.65 0.13
N PHE A 60 -20.92 1.21 -0.98
CA PHE A 60 -20.16 0.70 -2.12
C PHE A 60 -19.29 1.76 -2.78
N LYS A 61 -19.69 3.04 -2.74
CA LYS A 61 -18.84 4.15 -3.18
C LYS A 61 -17.59 4.28 -2.32
N LYS A 62 -17.73 4.21 -1.01
CA LYS A 62 -16.60 4.20 -0.09
C LYS A 62 -15.66 3.02 -0.32
N VAL A 63 -16.21 1.83 -0.59
CA VAL A 63 -15.42 0.64 -0.97
C VAL A 63 -14.62 0.90 -2.26
N GLN A 64 -15.25 1.44 -3.31
CA GLN A 64 -14.53 1.80 -4.54
C GLN A 64 -13.39 2.77 -4.24
N ASP A 65 -13.69 3.91 -3.62
CA ASP A 65 -12.72 4.99 -3.42
C ASP A 65 -11.53 4.51 -2.58
N THR A 66 -11.79 3.66 -1.58
CA THR A 66 -10.74 3.07 -0.73
C THR A 66 -9.85 2.12 -1.52
N LEU A 67 -10.42 1.24 -2.34
CA LEU A 67 -9.63 0.31 -3.15
C LEU A 67 -8.83 1.02 -4.24
N GLU A 68 -9.35 2.12 -4.81
CA GLU A 68 -8.61 2.98 -5.74
C GLU A 68 -7.41 3.66 -5.05
N ASN A 69 -7.59 4.16 -3.82
CA ASN A 69 -6.51 4.73 -3.01
C ASN A 69 -5.46 3.67 -2.64
N THR A 70 -5.90 2.49 -2.21
CA THR A 70 -5.03 1.35 -1.86
C THR A 70 -4.21 0.90 -3.08
N LYS A 71 -4.84 0.79 -4.26
CA LYS A 71 -4.17 0.48 -5.53
C LYS A 71 -3.08 1.51 -5.85
N THR A 72 -3.39 2.80 -5.71
CA THR A 72 -2.43 3.88 -5.94
C THR A 72 -1.23 3.78 -5.00
N ALA A 73 -1.47 3.57 -3.71
CA ALA A 73 -0.41 3.46 -2.71
C ALA A 73 0.48 2.22 -2.91
N LEU A 74 -0.11 1.06 -3.25
CA LEU A 74 0.66 -0.15 -3.56
C LEU A 74 1.56 0.02 -4.80
N ASN A 75 1.08 0.73 -5.82
CA ASN A 75 1.91 1.05 -6.99
C ASN A 75 3.05 2.00 -6.62
N LYS A 76 2.79 3.01 -5.79
CA LYS A 76 3.86 3.89 -5.26
C LYS A 76 4.93 3.10 -4.50
N ILE A 77 4.54 2.14 -3.66
CA ILE A 77 5.47 1.23 -2.96
C ILE A 77 6.36 0.48 -3.95
N VAL A 78 5.79 -0.05 -5.05
CA VAL A 78 6.56 -0.73 -6.10
C VAL A 78 7.56 0.22 -6.77
N ASP A 79 7.12 1.43 -7.09
CA ASP A 79 7.98 2.44 -7.73
C ASP A 79 9.12 2.88 -6.80
N ASP A 80 8.82 3.12 -5.52
CA ASP A 80 9.81 3.47 -4.50
C ASP A 80 10.83 2.32 -4.32
N MET A 81 10.39 1.07 -4.32
CA MET A 81 11.28 -0.09 -4.27
C MET A 81 12.21 -0.17 -5.48
N LYS A 82 11.72 0.17 -6.68
CA LYS A 82 12.55 0.20 -7.89
C LYS A 82 13.59 1.32 -7.83
N THR A 83 13.20 2.52 -7.40
CA THR A 83 14.11 3.66 -7.22
C THR A 83 15.19 3.37 -6.19
N GLN A 84 14.87 2.59 -5.15
CA GLN A 84 15.82 2.17 -4.11
C GLN A 84 16.64 0.93 -4.49
N GLU A 85 16.56 0.46 -5.74
CA GLU A 85 17.25 -0.75 -6.23
C GLU A 85 17.00 -1.99 -5.34
N ASN A 86 15.81 -2.09 -4.77
CA ASN A 86 15.47 -3.20 -3.90
C ASN A 86 15.46 -4.51 -4.70
N PRO A 87 16.22 -5.55 -4.29
CA PRO A 87 16.31 -6.81 -5.05
C PRO A 87 14.97 -7.55 -5.17
N ASN A 88 13.99 -7.23 -4.31
CA ASN A 88 12.67 -7.82 -4.32
C ASN A 88 11.63 -6.97 -5.10
N ALA A 89 12.01 -5.86 -5.72
CA ALA A 89 11.05 -4.97 -6.41
C ALA A 89 10.22 -5.71 -7.48
N ALA A 90 10.85 -6.61 -8.24
CA ALA A 90 10.18 -7.38 -9.28
C ALA A 90 9.15 -8.37 -8.72
N SER A 91 9.47 -9.08 -7.64
CA SER A 91 8.54 -10.03 -7.03
C SER A 91 7.37 -9.32 -6.36
N VAL A 92 7.62 -8.17 -5.71
CA VAL A 92 6.56 -7.32 -5.15
C VAL A 92 5.67 -6.74 -6.25
N GLU A 93 6.24 -6.27 -7.37
CA GLU A 93 5.47 -5.81 -8.52
C GLU A 93 4.51 -6.89 -9.04
N THR A 94 4.99 -8.13 -9.19
CA THR A 94 4.14 -9.25 -9.62
C THR A 94 3.00 -9.49 -8.63
N ALA A 95 3.28 -9.51 -7.33
CA ALA A 95 2.26 -9.70 -6.30
C ALA A 95 1.23 -8.56 -6.29
N VAL A 96 1.68 -7.30 -6.40
CA VAL A 96 0.80 -6.12 -6.46
C VAL A 96 -0.07 -6.16 -7.71
N LYS A 97 0.49 -6.48 -8.89
CA LYS A 97 -0.27 -6.63 -10.14
C LYS A 97 -1.35 -7.70 -10.04
N ALA A 98 -1.03 -8.85 -9.42
CA ALA A 98 -1.99 -9.92 -9.21
C ALA A 98 -3.12 -9.50 -8.25
N LEU A 99 -2.77 -8.90 -7.10
CA LEU A 99 -3.76 -8.39 -6.15
C LEU A 99 -4.70 -7.37 -6.79
N VAL A 100 -4.14 -6.41 -7.54
CA VAL A 100 -4.89 -5.36 -8.21
C VAL A 100 -5.82 -5.93 -9.27
N SER A 101 -5.28 -6.69 -10.24
CA SER A 101 -6.05 -7.13 -11.40
C SER A 101 -7.02 -8.27 -11.07
N GLU A 102 -6.65 -9.19 -10.18
CA GLU A 102 -7.47 -10.36 -9.89
C GLU A 102 -8.50 -10.13 -8.78
N LYS A 103 -8.26 -9.15 -7.88
CA LYS A 103 -9.11 -8.88 -6.72
C LYS A 103 -9.67 -7.47 -6.72
N PHE A 104 -8.84 -6.44 -6.63
CA PHE A 104 -9.33 -5.06 -6.43
C PHE A 104 -10.16 -4.56 -7.61
N ASP A 105 -9.68 -4.74 -8.83
CA ASP A 105 -10.40 -4.30 -10.03
C ASP A 105 -11.77 -4.99 -10.15
N LYS A 106 -11.88 -6.26 -9.73
CA LYS A 106 -13.16 -6.99 -9.71
C LYS A 106 -14.12 -6.46 -8.63
N ILE A 107 -13.62 -6.15 -7.44
CA ILE A 107 -14.45 -5.59 -6.36
C ILE A 107 -14.91 -4.18 -6.73
N ILE A 108 -14.01 -3.35 -7.29
CA ILE A 108 -14.33 -2.02 -7.80
C ILE A 108 -15.38 -2.10 -8.91
N GLN A 109 -15.23 -3.01 -9.87
CA GLN A 109 -16.25 -3.23 -10.91
C GLN A 109 -17.59 -3.70 -10.32
N GLY A 110 -17.57 -4.60 -9.34
CA GLY A 110 -18.77 -5.02 -8.63
C GLY A 110 -19.48 -3.86 -7.94
N ALA A 111 -18.74 -3.04 -7.20
CA ALA A 111 -19.26 -1.83 -6.55
C ALA A 111 -19.85 -0.84 -7.56
N LYS A 112 -19.20 -0.67 -8.73
CA LYS A 112 -19.70 0.15 -9.85
C LYS A 112 -21.00 -0.34 -10.48
N ASN A 113 -21.33 -1.61 -10.31
CA ASN A 113 -22.55 -2.20 -10.86
C ASN A 113 -23.68 -2.28 -9.81
N CYS A 114 -23.42 -1.92 -8.55
CA CYS A 114 -24.41 -1.91 -7.48
C CYS A 114 -25.25 -0.61 -7.42
N TRP A 115 -24.93 0.39 -8.24
CA TRP A 115 -25.65 1.68 -8.31
C TRP A 115 -26.41 1.90 -9.61
#